data_AF-A0A0G0YQ76-F1
#
_entry.id   AF-A0A0G0YQ76-F1
#
_cell.length_a   1.000
_cell.length_b   1.000
_cell.length_c   1.000
_cell.angle_alpha   90.00
_cell.angle_beta   90.00
_cell.angle_gamma   90.00
#
_symmetry.space_group_name_H-M   'P 1'
#
loop_
_entity.id
_entity.type
_entity.pdbx_description
1 polymer ?
#
loop_
_entity_poly.entity_id
_entity_poly.type
_entity_poly.pdbx_seq_one_letter_code
_entity_poly.pdbx_strand_id
1 'polypeptide(L)'
;MKMMLTLRQKQILDFVATYAHKRKIAPSLEEIKRHFRLKSVSNIHQHLNALAAKGYLNRFKNRKRGIELPQSERLVKIPLLGEIAAGKPIEAIEHKEFIAVPESKLASGGEIYALRVKGDSMIDEHINNGDTILIKRQNVAENGQKVVALLNGNEATLKTFYKERGQIRLEPANKNYQPLIIKRGQEFSLQGVLLDVIKTNEDEWQTKPFTLPAEEGKGRQTITFQKIPPYFEERNFILYHGDCVGVLAQLPPESVDMIFADPPYNLSNDGFSLHAGKRVSVNKGNWDKSKGFKDDYDFHYRWLNACKNILKPNGTLWVSGTYHSIYQCGYALQSLGYHILNDISWFKPNGSPNLSCRYFTASHETLLWARKDKKAKHFFNYNLMKKGNWPEDFIKKPNLQMRSVWAIYPPKKPEKTFGKHPTQKPLELLKRIILASTNPGAVILDPFTGSSTTGIASEIIGKRKFIGIDTDKKYLELSVKRFKEIMTT
;
A
#
# COMPACT_ATOMS: atom_id res chain seq x y z
N MET A 1 22.28 -8.11 4.80
CA MET A 1 23.69 -8.55 4.90
C MET A 1 23.75 -10.01 4.45
N LYS A 2 24.42 -10.33 3.33
CA LYS A 2 24.48 -11.71 2.82
C LYS A 2 25.30 -12.58 3.78
N MET A 3 24.71 -13.66 4.32
CA MET A 3 25.39 -14.55 5.27
C MET A 3 26.61 -15.22 4.61
N MET A 4 27.74 -15.34 5.33
CA MET A 4 28.97 -15.96 4.82
C MET A 4 28.73 -17.41 4.40
N LEU A 5 29.22 -17.76 3.21
CA LEU A 5 29.25 -19.13 2.68
C LEU A 5 30.56 -19.80 3.06
N THR A 6 30.50 -21.10 3.38
CA THR A 6 31.73 -21.89 3.49
C THR A 6 32.33 -22.10 2.10
N LEU A 7 33.64 -22.37 2.03
CA LEU A 7 34.34 -22.61 0.77
C LEU A 7 33.63 -23.66 -0.10
N ARG A 8 33.16 -24.75 0.52
CA ARG A 8 32.45 -25.83 -0.17
C ARG A 8 31.06 -25.42 -0.65
N GLN A 9 30.33 -24.61 0.12
CA GLN A 9 29.03 -24.06 -0.29
C GLN A 9 29.17 -23.12 -1.48
N LYS A 10 30.21 -22.27 -1.48
CA LYS A 10 30.52 -21.38 -2.60
C LYS A 10 30.84 -22.18 -3.87
N GLN A 11 31.73 -23.17 -3.78
CA GLN A 11 32.06 -24.04 -4.92
C GLN A 11 30.83 -24.71 -5.53
N ILE A 12 29.93 -25.25 -4.70
CA ILE A 12 28.69 -25.90 -5.16
C ILE A 12 27.76 -24.88 -5.84
N LEU A 13 27.61 -23.68 -5.27
CA LEU A 13 26.80 -22.61 -5.85
C LEU A 13 27.36 -22.15 -7.21
N ASP A 14 28.67 -21.96 -7.31
CA ASP A 14 29.36 -21.56 -8.54
C ASP A 14 29.22 -22.62 -9.64
N PHE A 15 29.30 -23.90 -9.28
CA PHE A 15 29.07 -25.01 -10.22
C PHE A 15 27.61 -25.01 -10.72
N VAL A 16 26.63 -24.85 -9.83
CA VAL A 16 25.21 -24.77 -10.20
C VAL A 16 24.96 -23.61 -11.16
N ALA A 17 25.54 -22.43 -10.87
CA ALA A 17 25.42 -21.25 -11.72
C ALA A 17 26.03 -21.46 -13.11
N THR A 18 27.25 -22.00 -13.15
CA THR A 18 27.95 -22.27 -14.40
C THR A 18 27.22 -23.32 -15.24
N TYR A 19 26.71 -24.37 -14.61
CA TYR A 19 25.98 -25.44 -15.29
C TYR A 19 24.66 -24.96 -15.87
N ALA A 20 23.87 -24.22 -15.06
CA ALA A 20 22.61 -23.63 -15.50
C ALA A 20 22.79 -22.63 -16.65
N HIS A 21 23.82 -21.79 -16.59
CA HIS A 21 24.12 -20.84 -17.64
C HIS A 21 24.52 -21.51 -18.96
N LYS A 22 25.43 -22.50 -18.91
CA LYS A 22 25.95 -23.18 -20.11
C LYS A 22 24.95 -24.11 -20.78
N ARG A 23 24.11 -24.82 -20.01
CA ARG A 23 23.22 -25.86 -20.53
C ARG A 23 21.75 -25.47 -20.56
N LYS A 24 21.42 -24.24 -20.12
CA LYS A 24 20.05 -23.73 -19.97
C LYS A 24 19.15 -24.63 -19.10
N ILE A 25 19.74 -25.52 -18.29
CA ILE A 25 19.06 -26.44 -17.37
C ILE A 25 19.85 -26.55 -16.07
N ALA A 26 19.15 -26.65 -14.94
CA ALA A 26 19.80 -26.83 -13.63
C ALA A 26 20.42 -28.24 -13.50
N PRO A 27 21.57 -28.40 -12.82
CA PRO A 27 22.19 -29.71 -12.64
C PRO A 27 21.34 -30.63 -11.75
N SER A 28 21.41 -31.93 -12.02
CA SER A 28 20.87 -32.96 -11.14
C SER A 28 21.80 -33.23 -9.95
N LEU A 29 21.28 -33.88 -8.92
CA LEU A 29 22.07 -34.25 -7.74
C LEU A 29 23.22 -35.21 -8.08
N GLU A 30 23.02 -36.11 -9.04
CA GLU A 30 24.07 -37.01 -9.55
C GLU A 30 25.13 -36.27 -10.37
N GLU A 31 24.75 -35.23 -11.12
CA GLU A 31 25.70 -34.37 -11.84
C GLU A 31 26.58 -33.58 -10.86
N ILE A 32 26.00 -33.06 -9.77
CA ILE A 32 26.75 -32.40 -8.69
C ILE A 32 27.67 -33.40 -7.99
N LYS A 33 27.18 -34.61 -7.69
CA LYS A 33 27.96 -35.67 -7.01
C LYS A 33 29.20 -36.05 -7.80
N ARG A 34 29.02 -36.27 -9.10
CA ARG A 34 30.10 -36.65 -10.02
C ARG A 34 31.13 -35.54 -10.16
N HIS A 35 30.70 -34.28 -10.27
CA HIS A 35 31.63 -33.15 -10.38
C HIS A 35 32.48 -32.98 -9.11
N PHE A 36 31.87 -33.12 -7.93
CA PHE A 36 32.55 -32.94 -6.65
C PHE A 36 33.17 -34.21 -6.05
N ARG A 37 33.11 -35.34 -6.78
CA ARG A 37 33.61 -36.68 -6.38
C ARG A 37 33.15 -37.10 -4.98
N LEU A 38 31.88 -36.87 -4.67
CA LEU A 38 31.33 -37.14 -3.34
C LEU A 38 30.81 -38.58 -3.22
N LYS A 39 31.04 -39.21 -2.04
CA LYS A 39 30.61 -40.59 -1.76
C LYS A 39 29.09 -40.76 -1.74
N SER A 40 28.34 -39.74 -1.33
CA SER A 40 26.88 -39.81 -1.18
C SER A 40 26.18 -38.53 -1.63
N VAL A 41 24.97 -38.70 -2.18
CA VAL A 41 24.03 -37.62 -2.51
C VAL A 41 23.54 -36.90 -1.25
N SER A 42 23.59 -37.56 -0.08
CA SER A 42 23.19 -36.97 1.21
C SER A 42 24.01 -35.73 1.58
N ASN A 43 25.33 -35.74 1.34
CA ASN A 43 26.19 -34.57 1.60
C ASN A 43 25.83 -33.38 0.70
N ILE A 44 25.37 -33.65 -0.53
CA ILE A 44 24.91 -32.61 -1.46
C ILE A 44 23.59 -32.03 -0.98
N HIS A 45 22.68 -32.88 -0.50
CA HIS A 45 21.43 -32.42 0.10
C HIS A 45 21.68 -31.47 1.28
N GLN A 46 22.65 -31.77 2.14
CA GLN A 46 23.01 -30.88 3.25
C GLN A 46 23.53 -29.52 2.76
N HIS A 47 24.46 -29.49 1.80
CA HIS A 47 24.99 -28.24 1.26
C HIS A 47 23.94 -27.42 0.50
N LEU A 48 23.09 -28.06 -0.32
CA LEU A 48 22.02 -27.38 -1.05
C LEU A 48 20.93 -26.86 -0.11
N ASN A 49 20.59 -27.60 0.96
CA ASN A 49 19.65 -27.12 1.97
C ASN A 49 20.21 -25.92 2.73
N ALA A 50 21.51 -25.94 3.07
CA ALA A 50 22.16 -24.81 3.72
C ALA A 50 22.23 -23.58 2.78
N LEU A 51 22.50 -23.77 1.49
CA LEU A 51 22.46 -22.69 0.49
C LEU A 51 21.04 -22.12 0.31
N ALA A 52 20.02 -22.98 0.33
CA ALA A 52 18.62 -22.56 0.26
C ALA A 52 18.18 -21.79 1.50
N ALA A 53 18.52 -22.29 2.70
CA ALA A 53 18.24 -21.60 3.97
C ALA A 53 18.94 -20.23 4.06
N LYS A 54 20.08 -20.07 3.39
CA LYS A 54 20.81 -18.81 3.29
C LYS A 54 20.32 -17.90 2.13
N GLY A 55 19.33 -18.32 1.35
CA GLY A 55 18.72 -17.54 0.27
C GLY A 55 19.53 -17.45 -1.03
N TYR A 56 20.50 -18.35 -1.25
CA TYR A 56 21.35 -18.33 -2.46
C TYR A 56 20.80 -19.18 -3.61
N LEU A 57 19.86 -20.08 -3.35
CA LEU A 57 19.16 -20.90 -4.35
C LEU A 57 17.79 -21.32 -3.84
N ASN A 58 16.85 -21.57 -4.76
CA ASN A 58 15.56 -22.17 -4.49
C ASN A 58 15.63 -23.67 -4.76
N ARG A 59 14.89 -24.45 -3.97
CA ARG A 59 14.85 -25.91 -4.08
C ARG A 59 13.43 -26.44 -4.09
N PHE A 60 13.09 -27.19 -5.13
CA PHE A 60 11.81 -27.88 -5.28
C PHE A 60 11.98 -29.37 -4.96
N LYS A 61 11.27 -29.86 -3.94
CA LYS A 61 11.21 -31.30 -3.64
C LYS A 61 10.44 -32.01 -4.78
N ASN A 62 10.80 -33.26 -5.09
CA ASN A 62 10.18 -34.12 -6.13
C ASN A 62 10.41 -33.72 -7.61
N ARG A 63 11.46 -32.95 -7.93
CA ARG A 63 11.89 -32.71 -9.32
C ARG A 63 13.32 -33.20 -9.55
N LYS A 64 13.57 -33.92 -10.65
CA LYS A 64 14.93 -34.42 -11.04
C LYS A 64 15.96 -33.28 -11.15
N ARG A 65 15.52 -32.05 -11.44
CA ARG A 65 16.31 -30.82 -11.55
C ARG A 65 15.67 -29.66 -10.74
N GLY A 66 15.33 -29.93 -9.49
CA GLY A 66 14.64 -28.97 -8.62
C GLY A 66 15.54 -27.91 -7.98
N ILE A 67 16.57 -27.40 -8.66
CA ILE A 67 17.45 -26.34 -8.17
C ILE A 67 17.28 -25.12 -9.07
N GLU A 68 17.00 -23.96 -8.50
CA GLU A 68 16.85 -22.71 -9.25
C GLU A 68 17.67 -21.61 -8.59
N LEU A 69 18.38 -20.82 -9.38
CA LEU A 69 19.14 -19.69 -8.86
C LEU A 69 18.26 -18.44 -8.91
N PRO A 70 18.27 -17.59 -7.87
CA PRO A 70 17.57 -16.31 -7.93
C PRO A 70 18.22 -15.50 -9.05
N GLN A 71 17.49 -15.28 -10.14
CA GLN A 71 17.97 -14.43 -11.21
C GLN A 71 17.96 -12.99 -10.69
N SER A 72 19.15 -12.42 -10.51
CA SER A 72 19.29 -10.97 -10.40
C SER A 72 19.16 -10.43 -11.82
N GLU A 73 17.93 -10.23 -12.31
CA GLU A 73 17.73 -9.51 -13.56
C GLU A 73 18.30 -8.10 -13.41
N ARG A 74 19.13 -7.69 -14.37
CA ARG A 74 19.64 -6.33 -14.41
C ARG A 74 18.49 -5.40 -14.77
N LEU A 75 18.17 -4.48 -13.87
CA LEU A 75 17.13 -3.48 -14.09
C LEU A 75 17.72 -2.28 -14.83
N VAL A 76 17.07 -1.88 -15.92
CA VAL A 76 17.39 -0.68 -16.70
C VAL A 76 16.34 0.38 -16.39
N LYS A 77 16.77 1.64 -16.23
CA LYS A 77 15.88 2.77 -16.02
C LYS A 77 15.41 3.33 -17.35
N ILE A 78 14.10 3.45 -17.54
CA ILE A 78 13.46 3.96 -18.76
C ILE A 78 12.62 5.17 -18.40
N PRO A 79 12.65 6.27 -19.17
CA PRO A 79 11.86 7.46 -18.88
C PRO A 79 10.36 7.17 -19.04
N LEU A 80 9.56 7.59 -18.06
CA LEU A 80 8.10 7.58 -18.11
C LEU A 80 7.63 8.97 -18.56
N LEU A 81 7.13 9.08 -19.79
CA LEU A 81 6.87 10.38 -20.43
C LEU A 81 5.44 10.91 -20.19
N GLY A 82 4.60 10.20 -19.45
CA GLY A 82 3.26 10.66 -19.07
C GLY A 82 2.14 9.63 -19.30
N GLU A 83 0.91 10.12 -19.46
CA GLU A 83 -0.29 9.32 -19.71
C GLU A 83 -0.72 9.39 -21.19
N ILE A 84 -1.36 8.36 -21.72
CA ILE A 84 -1.88 8.29 -23.09
C ILE A 84 -3.39 8.06 -23.11
N ALA A 85 -4.17 9.14 -23.33
CA ALA A 85 -5.62 9.17 -23.62
C ALA A 85 -6.18 10.58 -23.92
N ALA A 86 -5.42 11.41 -24.64
CA ALA A 86 -5.60 12.86 -24.84
C ALA A 86 -5.02 13.78 -23.73
N GLY A 87 -4.40 14.89 -24.20
CA GLY A 87 -4.00 16.05 -23.40
C GLY A 87 -2.49 16.39 -23.39
N LYS A 88 -2.05 17.12 -24.43
CA LYS A 88 -0.73 17.78 -24.68
C LYS A 88 0.33 16.93 -25.40
N PRO A 89 1.13 17.55 -26.31
CA PRO A 89 2.23 16.88 -26.99
C PRO A 89 3.24 16.30 -25.99
N ILE A 90 3.83 15.14 -26.33
CA ILE A 90 4.88 14.47 -25.54
C ILE A 90 6.19 15.28 -25.56
N GLU A 91 6.29 16.32 -26.40
CA GLU A 91 7.45 17.19 -26.47
C GLU A 91 7.36 18.31 -25.42
N ALA A 92 8.35 18.29 -24.52
CA ALA A 92 8.63 19.25 -23.44
C ALA A 92 7.76 19.12 -22.16
N ILE A 93 7.92 18.00 -21.44
CA ILE A 93 7.72 17.98 -19.98
C ILE A 93 9.02 17.51 -19.32
N GLU A 94 9.79 18.43 -18.75
CA GLU A 94 10.98 18.16 -17.93
C GLU A 94 10.61 17.63 -16.53
N HIS A 95 9.86 16.53 -16.46
CA HIS A 95 9.67 15.77 -15.23
C HIS A 95 10.19 14.34 -15.45
N LYS A 96 11.43 14.10 -15.03
CA LYS A 96 12.13 12.83 -15.24
C LYS A 96 11.68 11.77 -14.22
N GLU A 97 10.46 11.27 -14.39
CA GLU A 97 10.08 9.99 -13.79
C GLU A 97 10.71 8.84 -14.59
N PHE A 98 11.21 7.81 -13.89
CA PHE A 98 11.78 6.63 -14.51
C PHE A 98 11.13 5.38 -13.94
N ILE A 99 10.90 4.37 -14.79
CA ILE A 99 10.54 3.02 -14.37
C ILE A 99 11.75 2.10 -14.48
N ALA A 100 11.87 1.14 -13.56
CA ALA A 100 12.88 0.11 -13.60
C ALA A 100 12.31 -1.13 -14.30
N VAL A 101 12.88 -1.51 -15.44
CA VAL A 101 12.40 -2.64 -16.25
C VAL A 101 13.54 -3.65 -16.40
N PRO A 102 13.28 -4.96 -16.28
CA PRO A 102 14.26 -5.98 -16.64
C PRO A 102 14.85 -5.76 -18.04
N GLU A 103 16.18 -5.87 -18.16
CA GLU A 103 16.88 -5.78 -19.45
C GLU A 103 16.34 -6.81 -20.47
N SER A 104 15.80 -7.94 -19.99
CA SER A 104 15.14 -8.98 -20.79
C SER A 104 13.90 -8.50 -21.57
N LYS A 105 13.22 -7.45 -21.09
CA LYS A 105 12.06 -6.84 -21.77
C LYS A 105 12.46 -5.78 -22.80
N LEU A 106 13.75 -5.49 -22.93
CA LEU A 106 14.25 -4.50 -23.88
C LEU A 106 14.78 -5.20 -25.13
N ALA A 107 14.18 -4.87 -26.28
CA ALA A 107 14.73 -5.25 -27.57
C ALA A 107 16.09 -4.56 -27.78
N SER A 108 17.04 -5.26 -28.37
CA SER A 108 18.38 -4.72 -28.64
C SER A 108 18.31 -3.58 -29.65
N GLY A 109 18.62 -2.36 -29.21
CA GLY A 109 18.75 -1.17 -30.07
C GLY A 109 17.46 -0.34 -30.24
N GLY A 110 17.60 0.97 -30.00
CA GLY A 110 16.55 1.99 -30.13
C GLY A 110 16.31 2.75 -28.82
N GLU A 111 15.81 3.99 -28.93
CA GLU A 111 15.36 4.75 -27.76
C GLU A 111 13.99 4.22 -27.32
N ILE A 112 13.89 3.80 -26.05
CA ILE A 112 12.66 3.25 -25.45
C ILE A 112 12.17 4.23 -24.40
N TYR A 113 10.85 4.43 -24.35
CA TYR A 113 10.19 5.21 -23.32
C TYR A 113 8.90 4.52 -22.87
N ALA A 114 8.40 4.90 -21.70
CA ALA A 114 7.17 4.36 -21.15
C ALA A 114 6.05 5.41 -21.15
N LEU A 115 4.81 4.95 -21.28
CA LEU A 115 3.59 5.74 -21.10
C LEU A 115 2.61 4.96 -20.24
N ARG A 116 1.77 5.65 -19.48
CA ARG A 116 0.67 5.04 -18.72
C ARG A 116 -0.63 5.13 -19.48
N VAL A 117 -1.29 4.00 -19.70
CA VAL A 117 -2.53 3.90 -20.46
C VAL A 117 -3.66 4.52 -19.67
N LYS A 118 -4.48 5.32 -20.35
CA LYS A 118 -5.72 5.86 -19.80
C LYS A 118 -6.88 5.55 -20.75
N GLY A 119 -8.03 5.21 -20.20
CA GLY A 119 -9.15 4.67 -20.97
C GLY A 119 -8.99 3.20 -21.36
N ASP A 120 -9.99 2.67 -22.04
CA ASP A 120 -10.22 1.25 -22.30
C ASP A 120 -10.25 0.90 -23.81
N SER A 121 -9.85 1.83 -24.68
CA SER A 121 -9.94 1.64 -26.15
C SER A 121 -9.10 0.49 -26.73
N MET A 122 -8.26 -0.14 -25.91
CA MET A 122 -7.39 -1.26 -26.28
C MET A 122 -7.59 -2.51 -25.38
N ILE A 123 -8.71 -2.57 -24.65
CA ILE A 123 -9.07 -3.66 -23.74
C ILE A 123 -9.05 -5.05 -24.38
N ASP A 124 -9.57 -5.20 -25.61
CA ASP A 124 -9.65 -6.50 -26.30
C ASP A 124 -8.26 -7.04 -26.68
N GLU A 125 -7.24 -6.18 -26.63
CA GLU A 125 -5.83 -6.53 -26.81
C GLU A 125 -5.09 -6.69 -25.48
N HIS A 126 -5.84 -6.86 -24.39
CA HIS A 126 -5.33 -6.95 -23.04
C HIS A 126 -4.44 -5.75 -22.69
N ILE A 127 -4.89 -4.52 -23.00
CA ILE A 127 -4.24 -3.29 -22.55
C ILE A 127 -5.28 -2.51 -21.74
N ASN A 128 -5.13 -2.56 -20.42
CA ASN A 128 -6.10 -2.02 -19.49
C ASN A 128 -5.75 -0.57 -19.13
N ASN A 129 -6.78 0.19 -18.73
CA ASN A 129 -6.57 1.49 -18.10
C ASN A 129 -5.63 1.33 -16.88
N GLY A 130 -4.58 2.14 -16.81
CA GLY A 130 -3.58 2.08 -15.74
C GLY A 130 -2.33 1.27 -16.08
N ASP A 131 -2.36 0.39 -17.09
CA ASP A 131 -1.18 -0.37 -17.54
C ASP A 131 -0.05 0.57 -17.99
N THR A 132 1.20 0.14 -17.85
CA THR A 132 2.36 0.88 -18.36
C THR A 132 2.88 0.23 -19.63
N ILE A 133 2.83 0.95 -20.76
CA ILE A 133 3.31 0.47 -22.05
C ILE A 133 4.75 0.91 -22.31
N LEU A 134 5.56 0.01 -22.86
CA LEU A 134 6.90 0.30 -23.33
C LEU A 134 6.86 0.54 -24.84
N ILE A 135 7.34 1.69 -25.28
CA ILE A 135 7.30 2.13 -26.67
C ILE A 135 8.72 2.27 -27.20
N LYS A 136 8.98 1.68 -28.36
CA LYS A 136 10.18 1.97 -29.15
C LYS A 136 9.92 3.21 -29.98
N ARG A 137 10.73 4.25 -29.81
CA ARG A 137 10.62 5.47 -30.62
C ARG A 137 10.97 5.15 -32.08
N GLN A 138 10.01 5.36 -32.97
CA GLN A 138 10.17 5.19 -34.42
C GLN A 138 9.02 5.87 -35.17
N ASN A 139 9.28 6.30 -36.40
CA ASN A 139 8.34 7.04 -37.25
C ASN A 139 7.72 6.18 -38.37
N VAL A 140 8.00 4.87 -38.39
CA VAL A 140 7.44 3.88 -39.30
C VAL A 140 6.81 2.72 -38.52
N ALA A 141 5.70 2.19 -39.01
CA ALA A 141 5.02 1.00 -38.48
C ALA A 141 4.48 0.14 -39.62
N GLU A 142 4.40 -1.16 -39.39
CA GLU A 142 3.77 -2.14 -40.26
C GLU A 142 2.28 -2.29 -39.92
N ASN A 143 1.47 -2.73 -40.89
CA ASN A 143 0.05 -2.97 -40.68
C ASN A 143 -0.16 -4.02 -39.58
N GLY A 144 -1.05 -3.75 -38.63
CA GLY A 144 -1.33 -4.60 -37.48
C GLY A 144 -0.46 -4.31 -36.25
N GLN A 145 0.56 -3.44 -36.36
CA GLN A 145 1.33 -3.02 -35.18
C GLN A 145 0.53 -2.03 -34.32
N LYS A 146 0.72 -2.11 -33.01
CA LYS A 146 0.14 -1.18 -32.05
C LYS A 146 1.06 0.02 -31.90
N VAL A 147 0.53 1.22 -32.08
CA VAL A 147 1.33 2.44 -32.22
C VAL A 147 0.83 3.56 -31.34
N VAL A 148 1.77 4.40 -30.94
CA VAL A 148 1.47 5.73 -30.41
C VAL A 148 1.47 6.71 -31.58
N ALA A 149 0.30 7.28 -31.86
CA ALA A 149 0.11 8.29 -32.90
C ALA A 149 -0.26 9.63 -32.28
N LEU A 150 0.27 10.71 -32.84
CA LEU A 150 -0.08 12.09 -32.52
C LEU A 150 -0.97 12.65 -33.65
N LEU A 151 -2.17 13.09 -33.29
CA LEU A 151 -3.16 13.69 -34.18
C LEU A 151 -3.28 15.18 -33.90
N ASN A 152 -3.47 16.00 -34.94
CA ASN A 152 -3.72 17.45 -34.84
C ASN A 152 -2.71 18.19 -33.94
N GLY A 153 -1.45 17.73 -33.93
CA GLY A 153 -0.36 18.31 -33.17
C GLY A 153 -0.40 18.13 -31.64
N ASN A 154 -1.49 17.66 -31.02
CA ASN A 154 -1.61 17.65 -29.55
C ASN A 154 -2.32 16.44 -28.93
N GLU A 155 -2.87 15.53 -29.73
CA GLU A 155 -3.67 14.39 -29.24
C GLU A 155 -2.92 13.07 -29.47
N ALA A 156 -2.29 12.54 -28.42
CA ALA A 156 -1.63 11.24 -28.45
C ALA A 156 -2.63 10.09 -28.18
N THR A 157 -2.63 9.07 -29.03
CA THR A 157 -3.52 7.90 -28.93
C THR A 157 -2.76 6.59 -29.18
N LEU A 158 -3.18 5.53 -28.47
CA LEU A 158 -2.71 4.16 -28.68
C LEU A 158 -3.76 3.41 -29.50
N LYS A 159 -3.39 2.92 -30.69
CA LYS A 159 -4.27 2.19 -31.62
C LYS A 159 -3.50 1.18 -32.45
N THR A 160 -4.19 0.24 -33.08
CA THR A 160 -3.61 -0.65 -34.08
C THR A 160 -3.56 0.07 -35.43
N PHE A 161 -2.38 0.12 -36.05
CA PHE A 161 -2.11 0.88 -37.26
C PHE A 161 -2.41 0.07 -38.52
N TYR A 162 -3.11 0.69 -39.48
CA TYR A 162 -3.30 0.17 -40.84
C TYR A 162 -3.10 1.28 -41.87
N LYS A 163 -2.13 1.10 -42.75
CA LYS A 163 -1.91 1.90 -43.95
C LYS A 163 -2.68 1.30 -45.11
N GLU A 164 -3.65 2.05 -45.63
CA GLU A 164 -4.52 1.68 -46.74
C GLU A 164 -4.30 2.63 -47.93
N ARG A 165 -4.86 2.33 -49.11
CA ARG A 165 -4.69 3.18 -50.29
C ARG A 165 -5.36 4.55 -50.07
N GLY A 166 -4.55 5.57 -49.80
CA GLY A 166 -5.00 6.96 -49.67
C GLY A 166 -5.41 7.40 -48.26
N GLN A 167 -5.33 6.52 -47.26
CA GLN A 167 -5.71 6.83 -45.87
C GLN A 167 -4.92 5.98 -44.86
N ILE A 168 -4.91 6.45 -43.61
CA ILE A 168 -4.43 5.69 -42.45
C ILE A 168 -5.63 5.41 -41.56
N ARG A 169 -5.80 4.15 -41.15
CA ARG A 169 -6.80 3.74 -40.17
C ARG A 169 -6.11 3.37 -38.87
N LEU A 170 -6.56 4.01 -37.78
CA LEU A 170 -6.16 3.68 -36.42
C LEU A 170 -7.33 2.95 -35.75
N GLU A 171 -7.18 1.65 -35.62
CA GLU A 171 -8.21 0.74 -35.13
C GLU A 171 -8.13 0.62 -33.60
N PRO A 172 -9.22 0.89 -32.85
CA PRO A 172 -9.30 0.53 -31.44
C PRO A 172 -9.46 -0.99 -31.28
N ALA A 173 -8.93 -1.53 -30.19
CA ALA A 173 -9.26 -2.87 -29.74
C ALA A 173 -10.31 -2.79 -28.62
N ASN A 174 -11.44 -2.20 -28.97
CA ASN A 174 -12.63 -2.13 -28.13
C ASN A 174 -13.83 -1.89 -29.05
N LYS A 175 -14.78 -2.83 -29.05
CA LYS A 175 -15.98 -2.80 -29.92
C LYS A 175 -16.86 -1.54 -29.74
N ASN A 176 -16.73 -0.84 -28.62
CA ASN A 176 -17.50 0.38 -28.35
C ASN A 176 -16.91 1.64 -29.02
N TYR A 177 -15.74 1.53 -29.66
CA TYR A 177 -15.05 2.65 -30.30
C TYR A 177 -15.01 2.45 -31.81
N GLN A 178 -15.21 3.54 -32.56
CA GLN A 178 -15.07 3.51 -34.02
C GLN A 178 -13.62 3.74 -34.46
N PRO A 179 -13.19 3.16 -35.59
CA PRO A 179 -11.88 3.42 -36.16
C PRO A 179 -11.67 4.90 -36.51
N LEU A 180 -10.49 5.43 -36.24
CA LEU A 180 -10.12 6.77 -36.67
C LEU A 180 -9.51 6.70 -38.08
N ILE A 181 -10.13 7.38 -39.03
CA ILE A 181 -9.68 7.43 -40.43
C ILE A 181 -9.01 8.77 -40.70
N ILE A 182 -7.75 8.72 -41.06
CA ILE A 182 -6.90 9.87 -41.37
C ILE A 182 -6.73 9.94 -42.88
N LYS A 183 -7.33 10.96 -43.48
CA LYS A 183 -7.27 11.22 -44.93
C LYS A 183 -6.01 12.02 -45.28
N ARG A 184 -5.64 11.96 -46.56
CA ARG A 184 -4.52 12.73 -47.12
C ARG A 184 -4.69 14.23 -46.80
N GLY A 185 -3.72 14.82 -46.11
CA GLY A 185 -3.71 16.24 -45.73
C GLY A 185 -4.06 16.52 -44.27
N GLN A 186 -4.50 15.52 -43.50
CA GLN A 186 -4.67 15.67 -42.04
C GLN A 186 -3.33 15.48 -41.31
N GLU A 187 -3.15 16.22 -40.21
CA GLU A 187 -1.95 16.13 -39.39
C GLU A 187 -1.89 14.80 -38.64
N PHE A 188 -0.86 14.01 -38.96
CA PHE A 188 -0.57 12.72 -38.33
C PHE A 188 0.94 12.55 -38.18
N SER A 189 1.37 12.15 -36.98
CA SER A 189 2.75 11.78 -36.70
C SER A 189 2.80 10.49 -35.89
N LEU A 190 3.61 9.54 -36.35
CA LEU A 190 3.88 8.31 -35.61
C LEU A 190 5.01 8.56 -34.62
N GLN A 191 4.76 8.30 -33.33
CA GLN A 191 5.74 8.53 -32.25
C GLN A 191 6.51 7.26 -31.89
N GLY A 192 5.88 6.10 -32.00
CA GLY A 192 6.55 4.83 -31.75
C GLY A 192 5.62 3.62 -31.82
N VAL A 193 6.24 2.45 -31.70
CA VAL A 193 5.58 1.13 -31.74
C VAL A 193 5.65 0.47 -30.37
N LEU A 194 4.56 -0.15 -29.95
CA LEU A 194 4.46 -0.90 -28.70
C LEU A 194 5.41 -2.10 -28.70
N LEU A 195 6.27 -2.20 -27.68
CA LEU A 195 7.15 -3.34 -27.45
C LEU A 195 6.56 -4.33 -26.46
N ASP A 196 6.12 -3.84 -25.30
CA ASP A 196 5.64 -4.68 -24.21
C ASP A 196 4.66 -3.89 -23.33
N VAL A 197 3.84 -4.61 -22.58
CA VAL A 197 2.89 -4.06 -21.62
C VAL A 197 3.29 -4.55 -20.24
N ILE A 198 3.71 -3.62 -19.39
CA ILE A 198 3.87 -3.86 -17.96
C ILE A 198 2.48 -3.74 -17.35
N LYS A 199 1.91 -4.89 -17.05
CA LYS A 199 0.67 -4.96 -16.28
C LYS A 199 0.85 -4.26 -14.96
N THR A 200 -0.09 -3.37 -14.66
CA THR A 200 -0.24 -2.94 -13.28
C THR A 200 -0.64 -4.20 -12.52
N ASN A 201 0.19 -4.63 -11.56
CA ASN A 201 -0.04 -5.83 -10.75
C ASN A 201 -1.22 -5.62 -9.77
N GLU A 202 -2.38 -5.25 -10.31
CA GLU A 202 -3.70 -5.41 -9.70
C GLU A 202 -4.19 -6.86 -9.85
N ASP A 203 -3.66 -7.61 -10.83
CA ASP A 203 -4.18 -8.94 -11.22
C ASP A 203 -3.59 -10.16 -10.49
N GLU A 204 -2.73 -10.00 -9.47
CA GLU A 204 -2.41 -11.09 -8.54
C GLU A 204 -3.34 -11.15 -7.31
N TRP A 205 -4.24 -10.17 -7.14
CA TRP A 205 -5.11 -10.07 -5.97
C TRP A 205 -6.62 -10.15 -6.27
N GLN A 206 -7.02 -10.25 -7.54
CA GLN A 206 -8.42 -10.36 -7.95
C GLN A 206 -8.60 -11.61 -8.83
N THR A 207 -9.60 -12.46 -8.51
CA THR A 207 -10.05 -13.70 -9.19
C THR A 207 -9.74 -15.08 -8.58
N LYS A 208 -9.38 -15.17 -7.29
CA LYS A 208 -9.83 -16.32 -6.49
C LYS A 208 -10.74 -15.83 -5.37
N PRO A 209 -11.97 -16.34 -5.23
CA PRO A 209 -12.67 -16.23 -3.97
C PRO A 209 -11.73 -16.78 -2.90
N PHE A 210 -11.35 -15.97 -1.92
CA PHE A 210 -10.80 -16.52 -0.70
C PHE A 210 -11.97 -17.18 0.03
N THR A 211 -12.23 -18.44 -0.30
CA THR A 211 -12.91 -19.34 0.60
C THR A 211 -11.94 -19.65 1.73
N LEU A 212 -12.32 -19.32 2.97
CA LEU A 212 -11.82 -20.08 4.12
C LEU A 212 -11.95 -21.57 3.76
N PRO A 213 -10.97 -22.43 4.06
CA PRO A 213 -11.18 -23.86 3.92
C PRO A 213 -12.49 -24.20 4.64
N ALA A 214 -13.48 -24.65 3.87
CA ALA A 214 -14.66 -25.25 4.47
C ALA A 214 -14.17 -26.38 5.39
N GLU A 215 -14.77 -26.48 6.58
CA GLU A 215 -14.53 -27.59 7.48
C GLU A 215 -14.99 -28.89 6.81
N GLU A 216 -14.10 -29.55 6.09
CA GLU A 216 -14.21 -30.98 5.84
C GLU A 216 -12.83 -31.64 6.05
N GLY A 217 -12.82 -32.58 7.00
CA GLY A 217 -11.63 -33.11 7.63
C GLY A 217 -10.65 -33.80 6.69
N LYS A 218 -9.39 -33.39 6.76
CA LYS A 218 -8.18 -34.23 7.00
C LYS A 218 -6.90 -33.44 6.62
N GLY A 219 -6.02 -33.24 7.61
CA GLY A 219 -4.58 -32.95 7.41
C GLY A 219 -4.17 -31.48 7.26
N ARG A 220 -3.86 -30.80 8.38
CA ARG A 220 -3.25 -29.45 8.42
C ARG A 220 -1.86 -29.45 7.75
N GLN A 221 -1.70 -28.74 6.63
CA GLN A 221 -0.41 -28.10 6.31
C GLN A 221 -0.38 -26.71 6.95
N THR A 222 0.34 -26.59 8.05
CA THR A 222 0.58 -25.31 8.72
C THR A 222 1.60 -24.51 7.91
N ILE A 223 1.16 -23.47 7.20
CA ILE A 223 2.08 -22.45 6.67
C ILE A 223 2.59 -21.65 7.88
N THR A 224 3.79 -21.95 8.34
CA THR A 224 4.46 -21.18 9.39
C THR A 224 5.05 -19.91 8.78
N PHE A 225 4.33 -18.80 8.91
CA PHE A 225 4.93 -17.47 8.71
C PHE A 225 6.05 -17.30 9.73
N GLN A 226 7.25 -16.90 9.29
CA GLN A 226 8.27 -16.43 10.24
C GLN A 226 7.73 -15.18 10.93
N LYS A 227 7.51 -15.27 12.24
CA LYS A 227 6.99 -14.19 13.07
C LYS A 227 7.91 -12.97 12.94
N ILE A 228 7.40 -11.85 12.43
CA ILE A 228 8.16 -10.60 12.37
C ILE A 228 8.54 -10.21 13.80
N PRO A 229 9.85 -10.05 14.11
CA PRO A 229 10.26 -9.56 15.42
C PRO A 229 9.78 -8.12 15.60
N PRO A 230 9.37 -7.72 16.82
CA PRO A 230 9.00 -6.33 17.08
C PRO A 230 10.19 -5.41 16.79
N TYR A 231 9.88 -4.24 16.21
CA TYR A 231 10.86 -3.17 16.01
C TYR A 231 11.31 -2.60 17.36
N PHE A 232 10.36 -2.47 18.28
CA PHE A 232 10.57 -2.05 19.65
C PHE A 232 9.55 -2.73 20.54
N GLU A 233 9.99 -3.21 21.70
CA GLU A 233 9.12 -3.79 22.71
C GLU A 233 9.65 -3.40 24.08
N GLU A 234 8.83 -2.70 24.86
CA GLU A 234 9.12 -2.37 26.24
C GLU A 234 7.82 -2.33 27.05
N ARG A 235 7.76 -3.09 28.14
CA ARG A 235 6.58 -3.22 29.02
C ARG A 235 5.31 -3.61 28.23
N ASN A 236 4.35 -2.69 28.13
CA ASN A 236 3.06 -2.88 27.46
C ASN A 236 3.02 -2.17 26.09
N PHE A 237 4.16 -1.74 25.56
CA PHE A 237 4.25 -0.93 24.35
C PHE A 237 5.08 -1.65 23.29
N ILE A 238 4.41 -2.11 22.22
CA ILE A 238 5.01 -2.88 21.15
C ILE A 238 4.85 -2.12 19.83
N LEU A 239 5.93 -2.03 19.05
CA LEU A 239 5.93 -1.46 17.71
C LEU A 239 6.43 -2.47 16.69
N TYR A 240 5.77 -2.51 15.54
CA TYR A 240 6.20 -3.30 14.37
C TYR A 240 6.53 -2.37 13.19
N HIS A 241 7.62 -2.70 12.49
CA HIS A 241 8.00 -2.03 11.25
C HIS A 241 7.56 -2.88 10.06
N GLY A 242 6.62 -2.38 9.26
CA GLY A 242 6.12 -3.10 8.09
C GLY A 242 4.78 -2.60 7.59
N ASP A 243 4.32 -3.18 6.48
CA ASP A 243 2.97 -2.98 5.97
C ASP A 243 1.94 -3.53 6.97
N CYS A 244 0.87 -2.76 7.22
CA CYS A 244 -0.12 -3.09 8.22
C CYS A 244 -0.83 -4.42 7.94
N VAL A 245 -1.19 -4.71 6.68
CA VAL A 245 -1.88 -5.97 6.33
C VAL A 245 -0.95 -7.16 6.56
N GLY A 246 0.33 -7.04 6.15
CA GLY A 246 1.33 -8.07 6.35
C GLY A 246 1.64 -8.37 7.83
N VAL A 247 1.67 -7.35 8.68
CA VAL A 247 1.87 -7.51 10.13
C VAL A 247 0.61 -8.07 10.80
N LEU A 248 -0.57 -7.54 10.48
CA LEU A 248 -1.86 -8.00 11.02
C LEU A 248 -2.10 -9.49 10.74
N ALA A 249 -1.71 -9.98 9.56
CA ALA A 249 -1.83 -11.39 9.19
C ALA A 249 -1.03 -12.37 10.08
N GLN A 250 -0.07 -11.85 10.85
CA GLN A 250 0.77 -12.66 11.75
C GLN A 250 0.34 -12.55 13.22
N LEU A 251 -0.57 -11.63 13.53
CA LEU A 251 -1.12 -11.51 14.87
C LEU A 251 -2.16 -12.61 15.11
N PRO A 252 -2.30 -13.12 16.34
CA PRO A 252 -3.32 -14.12 16.63
C PRO A 252 -4.72 -13.56 16.34
N PRO A 253 -5.63 -14.36 15.75
CA PRO A 253 -7.01 -13.94 15.59
C PRO A 253 -7.63 -13.65 16.94
N GLU A 254 -8.62 -12.75 16.96
CA GLU A 254 -9.39 -12.40 18.17
C GLU A 254 -8.54 -12.04 19.40
N SER A 255 -7.44 -11.31 19.17
CA SER A 255 -6.48 -10.94 20.21
C SER A 255 -6.57 -9.48 20.65
N VAL A 256 -7.24 -8.62 19.87
CA VAL A 256 -7.31 -7.17 20.10
C VAL A 256 -8.70 -6.74 20.57
N ASP A 257 -8.76 -5.90 21.61
CA ASP A 257 -10.00 -5.38 22.19
C ASP A 257 -10.49 -4.11 21.48
N MET A 258 -9.55 -3.23 21.10
CA MET A 258 -9.86 -1.97 20.41
C MET A 258 -8.83 -1.71 19.32
N ILE A 259 -9.30 -1.31 18.14
CA ILE A 259 -8.45 -0.77 17.08
C ILE A 259 -8.78 0.71 16.93
N PHE A 260 -7.76 1.56 16.88
CA PHE A 260 -7.88 2.93 16.38
C PHE A 260 -7.05 3.05 15.10
N ALA A 261 -7.65 3.51 14.02
CA ALA A 261 -6.97 3.68 12.74
C ALA A 261 -7.08 5.14 12.28
N ASP A 262 -5.93 5.73 12.00
CA ASP A 262 -5.78 7.02 11.30
C ASP A 262 -5.13 6.77 9.92
N PRO A 263 -5.87 6.16 8.97
CA PRO A 263 -5.31 5.80 7.67
C PRO A 263 -4.92 7.04 6.86
N PRO A 264 -4.12 6.88 5.80
CA PRO A 264 -3.93 7.91 4.79
C PRO A 264 -5.25 8.53 4.30
N TYR A 265 -5.25 9.85 4.08
CA TYR A 265 -6.45 10.62 3.76
C TYR A 265 -6.52 10.99 2.27
N ASN A 266 -5.50 10.63 1.49
CA ASN A 266 -5.37 10.91 0.07
C ASN A 266 -5.39 12.43 -0.25
N LEU A 267 -4.89 13.27 0.66
CA LEU A 267 -4.98 14.74 0.59
C LEU A 267 -3.87 15.39 -0.24
N SER A 268 -2.85 14.64 -0.64
CA SER A 268 -1.71 15.17 -1.40
C SER A 268 -2.09 15.36 -2.87
N ASN A 269 -2.63 16.53 -3.18
CA ASN A 269 -3.12 16.92 -4.51
C ASN A 269 -2.36 18.11 -5.11
N ASP A 270 -1.12 18.34 -4.66
CA ASP A 270 -0.25 19.44 -5.10
C ASP A 270 -0.83 20.86 -4.83
N GLY A 271 -1.85 20.95 -3.98
CA GLY A 271 -2.45 22.20 -3.49
C GLY A 271 -1.62 22.91 -2.40
N PHE A 272 -2.16 24.03 -1.91
CA PHE A 272 -1.50 24.89 -0.91
C PHE A 272 -2.46 25.29 0.23
N SER A 273 -1.94 25.45 1.45
CA SER A 273 -2.62 25.93 2.65
C SER A 273 -1.79 27.02 3.35
N LEU A 274 -2.28 27.61 4.45
CA LEU A 274 -1.53 28.55 5.28
C LEU A 274 -1.09 27.89 6.58
N HIS A 275 0.19 28.06 6.93
CA HIS A 275 0.70 27.77 8.26
C HIS A 275 1.46 28.99 8.77
N ALA A 276 1.02 29.56 9.91
CA ALA A 276 1.60 30.74 10.52
C ALA A 276 1.77 31.94 9.53
N GLY A 277 0.74 32.21 8.73
CA GLY A 277 0.77 33.31 7.75
C GLY A 277 1.60 33.06 6.49
N LYS A 278 2.20 31.86 6.32
CA LYS A 278 2.97 31.48 5.13
C LYS A 278 2.28 30.39 4.32
N ARG A 279 2.32 30.51 2.98
CA ARG A 279 1.81 29.49 2.06
C ARG A 279 2.67 28.22 2.18
N VAL A 280 2.04 27.09 2.45
CA VAL A 280 2.66 25.76 2.58
C VAL A 280 1.95 24.76 1.68
N SER A 281 2.65 23.74 1.18
CA SER A 281 2.02 22.67 0.41
C SER A 281 1.06 21.86 1.29
N VAL A 282 -0.05 21.38 0.71
CA VAL A 282 -0.97 20.44 1.38
C VAL A 282 -0.45 19.00 1.37
N ASN A 283 0.57 18.70 0.55
CA ASN A 283 1.14 17.36 0.44
C ASN A 283 1.70 16.90 1.79
N LYS A 284 1.15 15.80 2.32
CA LYS A 284 1.53 15.20 3.61
C LYS A 284 2.59 14.10 3.45
N GLY A 285 2.68 13.52 2.25
CA GLY A 285 3.68 12.52 1.86
C GLY A 285 3.22 11.75 0.61
N ASN A 286 4.10 10.98 -0.03
CA ASN A 286 3.73 10.16 -1.20
C ASN A 286 2.71 9.05 -0.86
N TRP A 287 2.65 8.64 0.41
CA TRP A 287 1.66 7.69 0.94
C TRP A 287 0.23 8.26 1.01
N ASP A 288 0.08 9.57 0.86
CA ASP A 288 -1.18 10.31 1.00
C ASP A 288 -1.69 10.85 -0.34
N LYS A 289 -1.27 10.29 -1.48
CA LYS A 289 -1.80 10.61 -2.82
C LYS A 289 -2.88 9.60 -3.20
N SER A 290 -4.05 10.06 -3.66
CA SER A 290 -5.10 9.20 -4.24
C SER A 290 -4.54 8.45 -5.45
N LYS A 291 -4.93 7.18 -5.60
CA LYS A 291 -4.62 6.36 -6.79
C LYS A 291 -5.83 6.16 -7.70
N GLY A 292 -6.98 6.72 -7.33
CA GLY A 292 -8.26 6.54 -8.01
C GLY A 292 -9.29 5.92 -7.07
N PHE A 293 -10.58 6.12 -7.39
CA PHE A 293 -11.68 5.73 -6.50
C PHE A 293 -11.66 4.24 -6.12
N LYS A 294 -11.41 3.35 -7.09
CA LYS A 294 -11.36 1.90 -6.86
C LYS A 294 -10.18 1.52 -5.95
N ASP A 295 -8.98 2.01 -6.25
CA ASP A 295 -7.77 1.71 -5.48
C ASP A 295 -7.83 2.23 -4.05
N ASP A 296 -8.40 3.42 -3.87
CA ASP A 296 -8.60 4.03 -2.56
C ASP A 296 -9.59 3.19 -1.72
N TYR A 297 -10.69 2.73 -2.32
CA TYR A 297 -11.62 1.80 -1.68
C TYR A 297 -10.97 0.45 -1.37
N ASP A 298 -10.26 -0.15 -2.33
CA ASP A 298 -9.60 -1.46 -2.18
C ASP A 298 -8.53 -1.40 -1.08
N PHE A 299 -7.82 -0.27 -0.96
CA PHE A 299 -6.94 -0.01 0.17
C PHE A 299 -7.70 -0.06 1.49
N HIS A 300 -8.80 0.69 1.63
CA HIS A 300 -9.62 0.67 2.85
C HIS A 300 -10.15 -0.71 3.17
N TYR A 301 -10.69 -1.42 2.18
CA TYR A 301 -11.23 -2.77 2.33
C TYR A 301 -10.18 -3.75 2.88
N ARG A 302 -8.96 -3.74 2.33
CA ARG A 302 -7.90 -4.72 2.69
C ARG A 302 -7.48 -4.62 4.15
N TRP A 303 -7.15 -3.42 4.64
CA TRP A 303 -6.71 -3.28 6.02
C TRP A 303 -7.86 -3.45 7.01
N LEU A 304 -9.08 -3.00 6.66
CA LEU A 304 -10.27 -3.22 7.49
C LEU A 304 -10.58 -4.72 7.62
N ASN A 305 -10.47 -5.48 6.53
CA ASN A 305 -10.67 -6.92 6.55
C ASN A 305 -9.63 -7.62 7.44
N ALA A 306 -8.36 -7.21 7.34
CA ALA A 306 -7.30 -7.72 8.22
C ALA A 306 -7.57 -7.38 9.70
N CYS A 307 -8.01 -6.16 9.99
CA CYS A 307 -8.44 -5.73 11.32
C CYS A 307 -9.62 -6.55 11.84
N LYS A 308 -10.55 -6.99 10.99
CA LYS A 308 -11.71 -7.78 11.43
C LYS A 308 -11.31 -9.14 12.00
N ASN A 309 -10.29 -9.77 11.42
CA ASN A 309 -9.81 -11.10 11.83
C ASN A 309 -9.16 -11.10 13.22
N ILE A 310 -8.41 -10.05 13.55
CA ILE A 310 -7.68 -9.94 14.82
C ILE A 310 -8.52 -9.33 15.95
N LEU A 311 -9.62 -8.65 15.62
CA LEU A 311 -10.51 -8.05 16.61
C LEU A 311 -11.30 -9.14 17.35
N LYS A 312 -11.38 -9.05 18.68
CA LYS A 312 -12.19 -9.97 19.50
C LYS A 312 -13.68 -9.90 19.11
N PRO A 313 -14.48 -10.95 19.39
CA PRO A 313 -15.93 -10.94 19.14
C PRO A 313 -16.66 -9.73 19.72
N ASN A 314 -16.21 -9.24 20.87
CA ASN A 314 -16.75 -8.06 21.56
C ASN A 314 -15.90 -6.78 21.36
N GLY A 315 -14.92 -6.82 20.46
CA GLY A 315 -14.01 -5.73 20.19
C GLY A 315 -14.64 -4.61 19.36
N THR A 316 -13.97 -3.47 19.35
CA THR A 316 -14.43 -2.26 18.68
C THR A 316 -13.36 -1.63 17.80
N LEU A 317 -13.80 -0.93 16.76
CA LEU A 317 -12.94 -0.22 15.82
C LEU A 317 -13.34 1.25 15.77
N TRP A 318 -12.34 2.11 15.79
CA TRP A 318 -12.45 3.54 15.55
C TRP A 318 -11.62 3.90 14.32
N VAL A 319 -12.17 4.70 13.42
CA VAL A 319 -11.45 5.19 12.23
C VAL A 319 -11.61 6.70 12.13
N SER A 320 -10.49 7.44 12.03
CA SER A 320 -10.54 8.86 11.69
C SER A 320 -10.41 9.11 10.20
N GLY A 321 -11.03 10.18 9.72
CA GLY A 321 -10.91 10.63 8.35
C GLY A 321 -11.44 12.03 8.13
N THR A 322 -11.17 12.54 6.94
CA THR A 322 -11.84 13.73 6.40
C THR A 322 -12.90 13.31 5.39
N TYR A 323 -13.71 14.25 4.92
CA TYR A 323 -14.68 13.99 3.84
C TYR A 323 -14.05 13.43 2.55
N HIS A 324 -12.73 13.50 2.37
CA HIS A 324 -12.03 12.94 1.22
C HIS A 324 -11.96 11.40 1.25
N SER A 325 -11.87 10.80 2.44
CA SER A 325 -11.65 9.35 2.61
C SER A 325 -12.73 8.65 3.45
N ILE A 326 -13.37 9.37 4.39
CA ILE A 326 -14.21 8.73 5.40
C ILE A 326 -15.47 8.07 4.84
N TYR A 327 -16.01 8.56 3.71
CA TYR A 327 -17.17 7.95 3.07
C TYR A 327 -16.84 6.59 2.44
N GLN A 328 -15.71 6.50 1.72
CA GLN A 328 -15.25 5.23 1.16
C GLN A 328 -14.90 4.24 2.28
N CYS A 329 -14.24 4.72 3.34
CA CYS A 329 -13.93 3.92 4.50
C CYS A 329 -15.20 3.43 5.23
N GLY A 330 -16.21 4.28 5.37
CA GLY A 330 -17.52 3.92 5.96
C GLY A 330 -18.25 2.87 5.13
N TYR A 331 -18.22 3.01 3.80
CA TYR A 331 -18.76 2.00 2.89
C TYR A 331 -18.01 0.66 3.01
N ALA A 332 -16.67 0.69 3.06
CA ALA A 332 -15.85 -0.50 3.27
C ALA A 332 -16.18 -1.20 4.59
N LEU A 333 -16.31 -0.46 5.70
CA LEU A 333 -16.74 -0.99 7.00
C LEU A 333 -18.07 -1.74 6.89
N GLN A 334 -19.09 -1.12 6.30
CA GLN A 334 -20.41 -1.72 6.15
C GLN A 334 -20.38 -2.96 5.25
N SER A 335 -19.62 -2.91 4.14
CA SER A 335 -19.46 -4.04 3.22
C SER A 335 -18.81 -5.25 3.88
N LEU A 336 -17.92 -5.02 4.85
CA LEU A 336 -17.29 -6.07 5.67
C LEU A 336 -18.17 -6.53 6.85
N GLY A 337 -19.39 -6.01 6.98
CA GLY A 337 -20.35 -6.40 8.02
C GLY A 337 -20.09 -5.78 9.40
N TYR A 338 -19.21 -4.79 9.51
CA TYR A 338 -19.13 -3.97 10.72
C TYR A 338 -20.45 -3.22 10.93
N HIS A 339 -20.78 -2.96 12.19
CA HIS A 339 -21.92 -2.11 12.52
C HIS A 339 -21.45 -0.80 13.14
N ILE A 340 -21.60 0.28 12.38
CA ILE A 340 -21.31 1.64 12.83
C ILE A 340 -22.31 2.01 13.93
N LEU A 341 -21.78 2.42 15.08
CA LEU A 341 -22.52 2.86 16.26
C LEU A 341 -22.77 4.37 16.21
N ASN A 342 -21.72 5.14 15.90
CA ASN A 342 -21.79 6.58 15.75
C ASN A 342 -20.74 7.06 14.74
N ASP A 343 -21.11 8.10 14.01
CA ASP A 343 -20.16 9.08 13.49
C ASP A 343 -19.98 10.19 14.54
N ILE A 344 -18.72 10.56 14.79
CA ILE A 344 -18.36 11.62 15.72
C ILE A 344 -17.69 12.74 14.93
N SER A 345 -18.22 13.95 15.04
CA SER A 345 -17.59 15.15 14.51
C SER A 345 -16.57 15.68 15.51
N TRP A 346 -15.29 15.46 15.24
CA TRP A 346 -14.21 16.13 15.96
C TRP A 346 -14.09 17.56 15.43
N PHE A 347 -14.72 18.51 16.13
CA PHE A 347 -14.62 19.93 15.86
C PHE A 347 -13.29 20.49 16.36
N LYS A 348 -12.62 21.25 15.50
CA LYS A 348 -11.32 21.91 15.74
C LYS A 348 -11.57 23.41 15.90
N PRO A 349 -11.60 23.95 17.14
CA PRO A 349 -12.00 25.34 17.36
C PRO A 349 -11.10 26.38 16.67
N ASN A 350 -9.84 26.04 16.41
CA ASN A 350 -8.87 26.87 15.69
C ASN A 350 -8.49 26.28 14.32
N GLY A 351 -9.47 25.72 13.60
CA GLY A 351 -9.29 25.23 12.22
C GLY A 351 -8.66 26.29 11.32
N SER A 352 -7.71 25.88 10.46
CA SER A 352 -7.02 26.81 9.57
C SER A 352 -8.00 27.39 8.54
N PRO A 353 -8.00 28.72 8.32
CA PRO A 353 -8.95 29.36 7.41
C PRO A 353 -8.81 28.86 5.97
N ASN A 354 -9.92 28.79 5.26
CA ASN A 354 -9.94 28.51 3.83
C ASN A 354 -9.52 29.75 3.03
N LEU A 355 -8.48 29.63 2.21
CA LEU A 355 -7.92 30.74 1.45
C LEU A 355 -8.46 30.87 0.05
N SER A 356 -9.06 29.81 -0.47
CA SER A 356 -9.71 29.88 -1.78
C SER A 356 -10.94 30.78 -1.73
N CYS A 357 -11.55 30.94 -0.54
CA CYS A 357 -12.84 31.60 -0.33
C CYS A 357 -13.97 31.03 -1.21
N ARG A 358 -13.80 29.82 -1.76
CA ARG A 358 -14.77 29.16 -2.66
C ARG A 358 -15.71 28.21 -1.94
N TYR A 359 -15.35 27.81 -0.71
CA TYR A 359 -16.09 26.84 0.10
C TYR A 359 -15.72 27.00 1.58
N PHE A 360 -16.48 26.34 2.46
CA PHE A 360 -16.32 26.46 3.91
C PHE A 360 -14.94 26.03 4.40
N THR A 361 -14.54 26.59 5.55
CA THR A 361 -13.33 26.17 6.27
C THR A 361 -13.49 24.76 6.80
N ALA A 362 -12.50 23.90 6.51
CA ALA A 362 -12.41 22.55 7.06
C ALA A 362 -12.09 22.62 8.56
N SER A 363 -13.14 22.71 9.37
CA SER A 363 -13.07 22.89 10.83
C SER A 363 -13.33 21.60 11.62
N HIS A 364 -13.50 20.45 10.96
CA HIS A 364 -13.70 19.18 11.64
C HIS A 364 -13.08 18.00 10.89
N GLU A 365 -12.90 16.90 11.62
CA GLU A 365 -12.69 15.54 11.09
C GLU A 365 -13.82 14.63 11.59
N THR A 366 -14.04 13.52 10.90
CA THR A 366 -15.04 12.52 11.28
C THR A 366 -14.33 11.31 11.91
N LEU A 367 -14.88 10.79 13.00
CA LEU A 367 -14.51 9.50 13.57
C LEU A 367 -15.67 8.53 13.40
N LEU A 368 -15.45 7.40 12.78
CA LEU A 368 -16.42 6.31 12.74
C LEU A 368 -16.13 5.34 13.89
N TRP A 369 -17.12 5.13 14.75
CA TRP A 369 -17.07 4.10 15.79
C TRP A 369 -17.91 2.91 15.37
N ALA A 370 -17.33 1.72 15.32
CA ALA A 370 -18.02 0.51 14.93
C ALA A 370 -17.72 -0.67 15.87
N ARG A 371 -18.70 -1.57 15.98
CA ARG A 371 -18.51 -2.90 16.57
C ARG A 371 -18.29 -3.94 15.47
N LYS A 372 -17.57 -5.03 15.81
CA LYS A 372 -17.15 -6.09 14.86
C LYS A 372 -18.28 -6.59 13.96
N ASP A 373 -19.46 -6.85 14.55
CA ASP A 373 -20.65 -7.36 13.85
C ASP A 373 -21.94 -6.75 14.40
N LYS A 374 -23.03 -6.82 13.61
CA LYS A 374 -24.35 -6.25 13.97
C LYS A 374 -24.92 -6.73 15.32
N LYS A 375 -24.66 -7.98 15.71
CA LYS A 375 -25.14 -8.55 16.99
C LYS A 375 -24.06 -8.58 18.08
N ALA A 376 -22.84 -8.14 17.77
CA ALA A 376 -21.76 -8.14 18.74
C ALA A 376 -22.10 -7.23 19.93
N LYS A 377 -21.79 -7.73 21.14
CA LYS A 377 -21.70 -6.86 22.31
C LYS A 377 -20.46 -5.98 22.16
N HIS A 378 -20.51 -4.75 22.63
CA HIS A 378 -19.34 -3.87 22.70
C HIS A 378 -19.32 -3.22 24.08
N PHE A 379 -18.15 -2.76 24.49
CA PHE A 379 -18.01 -2.01 25.72
C PHE A 379 -18.18 -0.51 25.45
N PHE A 380 -18.99 0.15 26.26
CA PHE A 380 -19.10 1.61 26.28
C PHE A 380 -19.17 2.10 27.73
N ASN A 381 -18.18 2.88 28.15
CA ASN A 381 -18.13 3.44 29.49
C ASN A 381 -19.05 4.67 29.62
N TYR A 382 -20.36 4.44 29.52
CA TYR A 382 -21.38 5.48 29.52
C TYR A 382 -21.30 6.37 30.77
N ASN A 383 -21.08 5.78 31.95
CA ASN A 383 -21.00 6.53 33.20
C ASN A 383 -19.82 7.52 33.19
N LEU A 384 -18.64 7.08 32.72
CA LEU A 384 -17.48 7.97 32.58
C LEU A 384 -17.71 9.05 31.51
N MET A 385 -18.33 8.70 30.38
CA MET A 385 -18.64 9.68 29.35
C MET A 385 -19.66 10.74 29.81
N LYS A 386 -20.61 10.35 30.67
CA LYS A 386 -21.61 11.25 31.25
C LYS A 386 -21.05 12.14 32.37
N LYS A 387 -20.39 11.51 33.35
CA LYS A 387 -19.98 12.15 34.62
C LYS A 387 -18.50 12.58 34.65
N GLY A 388 -17.67 12.10 33.74
CA GLY A 388 -16.26 12.46 33.65
C GLY A 388 -16.04 13.94 33.42
N ASN A 389 -14.88 14.42 33.88
CA ASN A 389 -14.42 15.79 33.65
C ASN A 389 -13.68 15.86 32.30
N TRP A 390 -14.15 16.75 31.41
CA TRP A 390 -13.62 16.92 30.05
C TRP A 390 -13.36 18.41 29.76
N PRO A 391 -12.48 19.08 30.54
CA PRO A 391 -12.30 20.53 30.48
C PRO A 391 -11.78 21.04 29.13
N GLU A 392 -11.18 20.16 28.32
CA GLU A 392 -10.73 20.46 26.97
C GLU A 392 -11.87 20.64 25.95
N ASP A 393 -13.08 20.17 26.27
CA ASP A 393 -14.26 20.26 25.41
C ASP A 393 -15.33 21.15 26.03
N PHE A 394 -15.33 22.41 25.61
CA PHE A 394 -16.26 23.42 26.08
C PHE A 394 -17.73 23.15 25.69
N ILE A 395 -18.00 22.21 24.78
CA ILE A 395 -19.37 21.80 24.43
C ILE A 395 -19.90 20.76 25.43
N LYS A 396 -19.02 20.00 26.09
CA LYS A 396 -19.41 18.98 27.07
C LYS A 396 -19.90 19.62 28.37
N LYS A 397 -21.22 19.58 28.59
CA LYS A 397 -21.84 20.01 29.84
C LYS A 397 -21.59 19.00 30.99
N PRO A 398 -21.28 19.45 32.22
CA PRO A 398 -21.11 18.56 33.38
C PRO A 398 -22.34 17.66 33.63
N ASN A 399 -22.11 16.41 34.03
CA ASN A 399 -23.14 15.41 34.37
C ASN A 399 -24.17 15.05 33.27
N LEU A 400 -24.08 15.63 32.08
CA LEU A 400 -24.90 15.28 30.92
C LEU A 400 -24.19 14.29 29.99
N GLN A 401 -24.96 13.54 29.22
CA GLN A 401 -24.45 12.56 28.27
C GLN A 401 -23.48 13.19 27.26
N MET A 402 -22.39 12.48 26.96
CA MET A 402 -21.46 12.85 25.88
C MET A 402 -22.18 12.79 24.53
N ARG A 403 -22.08 13.86 23.75
CA ARG A 403 -22.70 13.98 22.43
C ARG A 403 -21.72 13.56 21.33
N SER A 404 -22.20 13.45 20.08
CA SER A 404 -21.39 13.08 18.91
C SER A 404 -20.58 14.23 18.30
N VAL A 405 -20.59 15.42 18.90
CA VAL A 405 -19.74 16.55 18.50
C VAL A 405 -18.78 16.85 19.64
N TRP A 406 -17.48 16.75 19.37
CA TRP A 406 -16.42 16.95 20.37
C TRP A 406 -15.57 18.16 19.97
N ALA A 407 -15.54 19.19 20.80
CA ALA A 407 -14.62 20.30 20.60
C ALA A 407 -13.27 19.96 21.23
N ILE A 408 -12.26 19.64 20.41
CA ILE A 408 -10.91 19.34 20.91
C ILE A 408 -9.90 20.07 20.03
N TYR A 409 -8.98 20.78 20.65
CA TYR A 409 -7.94 21.50 19.92
C TYR A 409 -6.95 20.52 19.25
N PRO A 410 -6.37 20.89 18.09
CA PRO A 410 -5.24 20.18 17.48
C PRO A 410 -4.03 20.06 18.44
N PRO A 411 -3.08 19.16 18.16
CA PRO A 411 -1.98 18.90 19.10
C PRO A 411 -1.16 20.15 19.41
N LYS A 412 -0.94 20.38 20.70
CA LYS A 412 -0.22 21.55 21.23
C LYS A 412 1.30 21.42 21.01
N LYS A 413 2.06 22.50 21.26
CA LYS A 413 3.53 22.49 21.14
C LYS A 413 4.21 21.41 22.00
N PRO A 414 3.82 21.17 23.27
CA PRO A 414 4.44 20.14 24.10
C PRO A 414 4.26 18.71 23.56
N GLU A 415 3.23 18.46 22.75
CA GLU A 415 3.03 17.14 22.13
C GLU A 415 3.99 16.89 20.95
N LYS A 416 4.82 17.88 20.57
CA LYS A 416 5.70 17.87 19.39
C LYS A 416 7.19 18.05 19.74
N THR A 417 7.56 17.88 21.01
CA THR A 417 8.91 18.12 21.53
C THR A 417 10.00 17.41 20.72
N PHE A 418 9.77 16.16 20.31
CA PHE A 418 10.77 15.35 19.58
C PHE A 418 10.66 15.40 18.04
N GLY A 419 9.78 16.25 17.51
CA GLY A 419 9.50 16.33 16.07
C GLY A 419 8.01 16.29 15.77
N LYS A 420 7.67 16.54 14.51
CA LYS A 420 6.29 16.66 14.03
C LYS A 420 5.95 15.55 13.04
N HIS A 421 4.94 14.74 13.36
CA HIS A 421 4.21 14.00 12.34
C HIS A 421 3.20 14.94 11.66
N PRO A 422 3.08 14.96 10.32
CA PRO A 422 2.26 15.95 9.60
C PRO A 422 0.77 15.92 9.99
N THR A 423 0.26 14.77 10.41
CA THR A 423 -1.15 14.51 10.76
C THR A 423 -1.34 14.02 12.20
N GLN A 424 -0.39 14.28 13.11
CA GLN A 424 -0.48 13.84 14.52
C GLN A 424 -1.85 14.19 15.13
N LYS A 425 -2.53 13.21 15.73
CA LYS A 425 -3.77 13.41 16.46
C LYS A 425 -3.52 13.93 17.88
N PRO A 426 -4.44 14.72 18.47
CA PRO A 426 -4.30 15.26 19.83
C PRO A 426 -4.41 14.15 20.87
N LEU A 427 -3.61 14.24 21.93
CA LEU A 427 -3.62 13.27 23.02
C LEU A 427 -5.01 13.12 23.67
N GLU A 428 -5.71 14.23 23.91
CA GLU A 428 -7.01 14.22 24.59
C GLU A 428 -8.11 13.55 23.75
N LEU A 429 -8.02 13.60 22.42
CA LEU A 429 -8.93 12.89 21.53
C LEU A 429 -8.79 11.37 21.72
N LEU A 430 -7.55 10.87 21.71
CA LEU A 430 -7.28 9.44 21.85
C LEU A 430 -7.59 8.96 23.27
N LYS A 431 -7.30 9.77 24.30
CA LYS A 431 -7.67 9.44 25.67
C LYS A 431 -9.18 9.22 25.82
N ARG A 432 -9.99 10.13 25.25
CA ARG A 432 -11.45 10.00 25.27
C ARG A 432 -11.93 8.74 24.57
N ILE A 433 -11.42 8.44 23.38
CA ILE A 433 -11.74 7.22 22.61
C ILE A 433 -11.44 5.95 23.43
N ILE A 434 -10.23 5.89 24.00
CA ILE A 434 -9.77 4.72 24.79
C ILE A 434 -10.62 4.56 26.04
N LEU A 435 -10.87 5.63 26.79
CA LEU A 435 -11.68 5.61 28.01
C LEU A 435 -13.16 5.29 27.74
N ALA A 436 -13.69 5.72 26.60
CA ALA A 436 -15.05 5.42 26.18
C ALA A 436 -15.25 3.94 25.89
N SER A 437 -14.22 3.26 25.35
CA SER A 437 -14.43 1.98 24.67
C SER A 437 -13.50 0.85 25.13
N THR A 438 -12.74 1.03 26.22
CA THR A 438 -11.89 -0.02 26.82
C THR A 438 -11.92 -0.07 28.34
N ASN A 439 -11.69 -1.28 28.88
CA ASN A 439 -11.36 -1.50 30.29
C ASN A 439 -9.84 -1.59 30.51
N PRO A 440 -9.35 -1.42 31.76
CA PRO A 440 -8.00 -1.83 32.11
C PRO A 440 -7.74 -3.29 31.69
N GLY A 441 -6.55 -3.56 31.17
CA GLY A 441 -6.11 -4.84 30.60
C GLY A 441 -6.31 -4.96 29.10
N ALA A 442 -7.07 -4.05 28.47
CA ALA A 442 -7.37 -4.11 27.04
C ALA A 442 -6.11 -4.01 26.17
N VAL A 443 -6.10 -4.78 25.08
CA VAL A 443 -5.12 -4.70 24.00
C VAL A 443 -5.65 -3.74 22.94
N ILE A 444 -4.92 -2.67 22.70
CA ILE A 444 -5.21 -1.62 21.73
C ILE A 444 -4.22 -1.73 20.58
N LEU A 445 -4.73 -1.73 19.35
CA LEU A 445 -3.91 -1.73 18.15
C LEU A 445 -4.13 -0.46 17.32
N ASP A 446 -3.04 0.06 16.75
CA ASP A 446 -3.06 1.13 15.77
C ASP A 446 -2.28 0.69 14.51
N PRO A 447 -2.96 0.41 13.38
CA PRO A 447 -2.33 -0.09 12.17
C PRO A 447 -1.60 1.01 11.38
N PHE A 448 -1.76 2.28 11.76
CA PHE A 448 -1.17 3.46 11.11
C PHE A 448 -0.60 4.38 12.19
N THR A 449 0.30 3.84 13.03
CA THR A 449 0.57 4.43 14.33
C THR A 449 1.22 5.82 14.26
N GLY A 450 1.96 6.13 13.19
CA GLY A 450 2.65 7.40 13.04
C GLY A 450 3.54 7.68 14.24
N SER A 451 3.33 8.82 14.91
CA SER A 451 4.03 9.17 16.15
C SER A 451 3.47 8.52 17.43
N SER A 452 2.61 7.50 17.28
CA SER A 452 2.00 6.67 18.33
C SER A 452 1.19 7.40 19.40
N THR A 453 0.45 8.47 19.04
CA THR A 453 -0.45 9.13 20.01
C THR A 453 -1.42 8.14 20.69
N THR A 454 -1.90 7.12 19.97
CA THR A 454 -2.75 6.04 20.54
C THR A 454 -2.05 5.28 21.66
N GLY A 455 -0.78 4.91 21.46
CA GLY A 455 0.02 4.22 22.48
C GLY A 455 0.40 5.12 23.65
N ILE A 456 0.77 6.37 23.36
CA ILE A 456 1.07 7.38 24.37
C ILE A 456 -0.16 7.64 25.27
N ALA A 457 -1.36 7.74 24.69
CA ALA A 457 -2.61 7.86 25.44
C ALA A 457 -2.88 6.62 26.31
N SER A 458 -2.64 5.43 25.76
CA SER A 458 -2.81 4.14 26.46
C SER A 458 -1.92 4.04 27.70
N GLU A 459 -0.68 4.51 27.60
CA GLU A 459 0.28 4.52 28.70
C GLU A 459 -0.09 5.54 29.78
N ILE A 460 -0.45 6.77 29.39
CA ILE A 460 -0.84 7.84 30.34
C ILE A 460 -2.13 7.49 31.10
N ILE A 461 -3.11 6.88 30.44
CA ILE A 461 -4.32 6.36 31.11
C ILE A 461 -3.97 5.18 32.01
N GLY A 462 -2.93 4.43 31.64
CA GLY A 462 -2.43 3.29 32.36
C GLY A 462 -3.21 2.00 32.13
N LYS A 463 -2.54 0.87 32.40
CA LYS A 463 -3.09 -0.49 32.38
C LYS A 463 -3.72 -0.88 31.05
N ARG A 464 -3.24 -0.40 29.90
CA ARG A 464 -3.61 -0.94 28.58
C ARG A 464 -2.34 -1.43 27.88
N LYS A 465 -2.50 -2.43 27.01
CA LYS A 465 -1.43 -2.92 26.13
C LYS A 465 -1.59 -2.26 24.78
N PHE A 466 -0.49 -1.83 24.17
CA PHE A 466 -0.48 -1.13 22.91
C PHE A 466 0.36 -1.86 21.87
N ILE A 467 -0.17 -1.99 20.66
CA ILE A 467 0.50 -2.49 19.47
C ILE A 467 0.39 -1.42 18.37
N GLY A 468 1.51 -0.84 17.95
CA GLY A 468 1.58 0.10 16.85
C GLY A 468 2.26 -0.49 15.62
N ILE A 469 1.77 -0.17 14.43
CA ILE A 469 2.37 -0.59 13.16
C ILE A 469 2.61 0.64 12.30
N ASP A 470 3.82 0.79 11.75
CA ASP A 470 4.12 1.80 10.74
C ASP A 470 5.09 1.27 9.68
N THR A 471 5.03 1.86 8.49
CA THR A 471 5.96 1.56 7.39
C THR A 471 7.20 2.47 7.44
N ASP A 472 7.10 3.66 8.05
CA ASP A 472 8.21 4.61 8.16
C ASP A 472 8.93 4.46 9.50
N LYS A 473 10.17 3.98 9.41
CA LYS A 473 11.05 3.83 10.57
C LYS A 473 11.27 5.14 11.33
N LYS A 474 11.26 6.30 10.64
CA LYS A 474 11.44 7.61 11.29
C LYS A 474 10.31 7.92 12.27
N TYR A 475 9.09 7.50 11.94
CA TYR A 475 7.94 7.68 12.82
C TYR A 475 7.99 6.72 14.00
N LEU A 476 8.42 5.48 13.78
CA LEU A 476 8.68 4.55 14.89
C LEU A 476 9.77 5.05 15.84
N GLU A 477 10.86 5.64 15.33
CA GLU A 477 11.89 6.28 16.15
C GLU A 477 11.34 7.45 16.98
N LEU A 478 10.48 8.28 16.38
CA LEU A 478 9.78 9.36 17.08
C LEU A 478 8.87 8.80 18.19
N SER A 479 8.13 7.73 17.90
CA SER A 479 7.26 7.06 18.88
C SER A 479 8.04 6.53 20.09
N VAL A 480 9.21 5.92 19.86
CA VAL A 480 10.08 5.45 20.95
C VAL A 480 10.55 6.62 21.82
N LYS A 481 10.94 7.76 21.23
CA LYS A 481 11.36 8.94 22.01
C LYS A 481 10.22 9.48 22.88
N ARG A 482 9.02 9.61 22.31
CA ARG A 482 7.81 10.05 23.04
C ARG A 482 7.46 9.10 24.17
N PHE A 483 7.54 7.78 23.93
CA PHE A 483 7.27 6.78 24.96
C PHE A 483 8.27 6.88 26.11
N LYS A 484 9.57 7.00 25.82
CA LYS A 484 10.62 7.11 26.84
C LYS A 484 10.50 8.36 27.71
N GLU A 485 10.10 9.50 27.16
CA GLU A 485 9.85 10.73 27.93
C GLU A 485 8.80 10.50 29.03
N ILE A 486 7.72 9.79 28.71
CA ILE A 486 6.66 9.47 29.66
C ILE A 486 7.15 8.47 30.72
N MET A 487 8.07 7.57 30.37
CA MET A 487 8.64 6.61 31.33
C MET A 487 9.62 7.28 32.31
N THR A 488 10.16 8.45 31.97
CA THR A 488 11.06 9.23 32.83
C THR A 488 10.36 10.28 33.68
N THR A 489 9.05 10.49 33.48
CA THR A 489 8.22 11.47 34.21
C THR A 489 7.34 10.73 35.20
#